data_AF-A0A3D9B3A9-F1
#
_entry.id   AF-A0A3D9B3A9-F1
#
_cell.length_a   1.000
_cell.length_b   1.000
_cell.length_c   1.000
_cell.angle_alpha   90.00
_cell.angle_beta   90.00
_cell.angle_gamma   90.00
#
_symmetry.space_group_name_H-M   'P 1'
#
loop_
_entity.id
_entity.type
_entity.pdbx_description
1 polymer ?
#
loop_
_entity_poly.entity_id
_entity_poly.type
_entity_poly.pdbx_seq_one_letter_code
_entity_poly.pdbx_strand_id
1 'polypeptide(L)'
;MIHKDGYYWFLTYGFPDFQREELEKTVNKKWKIKTVRVAGCEVTQELVDSVRSENEKTDLALQKRYGKNWKDLYDKDIQDYTMKQVDIMDVLITNKVFRKELAKHKIEIDDLDKDAEELGRPDFYKVNINKIYPENGIAFTVNVDLKNRTVNLIK
;
A
#
# COMPACT_ATOMS: atom_id res chain seq x y z
N MET A 1 -19.31 1.19 -10.74
CA MET A 1 -19.42 2.33 -11.63
C MET A 1 -18.04 2.96 -11.74
N ILE A 2 -17.69 3.54 -12.89
CA ILE A 2 -16.52 4.43 -12.97
C ILE A 2 -17.03 5.84 -12.68
N HIS A 3 -16.46 6.50 -11.68
CA HIS A 3 -16.80 7.86 -11.31
C HIS A 3 -16.10 8.86 -12.23
N LYS A 4 -16.50 10.14 -12.19
CA LYS A 4 -15.98 11.21 -13.07
C LYS A 4 -14.46 11.41 -12.96
N ASP A 5 -13.87 11.01 -11.84
CA ASP A 5 -12.43 11.05 -11.60
C ASP A 5 -11.66 9.87 -12.21
N GLY A 6 -12.35 8.94 -12.88
CA GLY A 6 -11.78 7.75 -13.50
C GLY A 6 -11.54 6.58 -12.54
N TYR A 7 -12.07 6.65 -11.30
CA TYR A 7 -11.91 5.61 -10.28
C TYR A 7 -13.20 4.81 -10.08
N TYR A 8 -13.03 3.56 -9.65
CA TYR A 8 -14.03 2.68 -9.09
C TYR A 8 -14.13 2.96 -7.60
N TRP A 9 -15.32 3.33 -7.12
CA TRP A 9 -15.49 3.63 -5.70
C TRP A 9 -16.18 2.46 -4.99
N PHE A 10 -15.58 2.02 -3.90
CA PHE A 10 -16.22 1.19 -2.90
C PHE A 10 -16.57 2.05 -1.69
N LEU A 11 -17.84 2.05 -1.32
CA LEU A 11 -18.33 2.74 -0.14
C LEU A 11 -18.10 1.85 1.08
N THR A 12 -17.63 2.45 2.18
CA THR A 12 -17.42 1.78 3.46
C THR A 12 -18.04 2.58 4.60
N TYR A 13 -18.24 1.92 5.74
CA TYR A 13 -18.77 2.49 6.97
C TYR A 13 -18.08 1.86 8.18
N GLY A 14 -18.17 2.51 9.33
CA GLY A 14 -17.54 2.04 10.57
C GLY A 14 -16.09 2.50 10.74
N PHE A 15 -15.40 1.85 11.67
CA PHE A 15 -14.01 2.16 12.02
C PHE A 15 -13.06 1.57 10.96
N PRO A 16 -12.06 2.34 10.48
CA PRO A 16 -11.10 1.88 9.48
C PRO A 16 -10.18 0.81 10.03
N ASP A 17 -9.81 -0.10 9.14
CA ASP A 17 -8.59 -0.86 9.28
C ASP A 17 -7.45 -0.06 8.62
N PHE A 18 -6.81 0.82 9.39
CA PHE A 18 -5.73 1.68 8.88
C PHE A 18 -4.52 0.89 8.37
N GLN A 19 -4.25 -0.30 8.93
CA GLN A 19 -3.15 -1.14 8.45
C GLN A 19 -3.46 -1.68 7.06
N ARG A 20 -4.68 -2.17 6.87
CA ARG A 20 -5.16 -2.63 5.58
C ARG A 20 -5.23 -1.50 4.55
N GLU A 21 -5.72 -0.32 4.93
CA GLU A 21 -5.81 0.84 4.02
C GLU A 21 -4.43 1.24 3.47
N GLU A 22 -3.38 1.22 4.29
CA GLU A 22 -2.02 1.57 3.83
C GLU A 22 -1.43 0.49 2.90
N LEU A 23 -1.66 -0.80 3.21
CA LEU A 23 -1.25 -1.91 2.33
C LEU A 23 -1.96 -1.85 0.97
N GLU A 24 -3.26 -1.52 0.97
CA GLU A 24 -4.06 -1.47 -0.24
C GLU A 24 -3.77 -0.25 -1.11
N LYS A 25 -3.23 0.85 -0.56
CA LYS A 25 -3.04 2.13 -1.26
C LYS A 25 -2.32 2.02 -2.60
N THR A 26 -1.21 1.30 -2.66
CA THR A 26 -0.43 1.10 -3.90
C THR A 26 -1.20 0.28 -4.92
N VAL A 27 -1.85 -0.80 -4.48
CA VAL A 27 -2.63 -1.68 -5.37
C VAL A 27 -3.92 -0.98 -5.83
N ASN A 28 -4.59 -0.24 -4.96
CA ASN A 28 -5.74 0.61 -5.27
C ASN A 28 -5.42 1.61 -6.37
N LYS A 29 -4.23 2.21 -6.36
CA LYS A 29 -3.78 3.11 -7.44
C LYS A 29 -3.65 2.37 -8.78
N LYS A 30 -3.12 1.15 -8.79
CA LYS A 30 -3.01 0.28 -9.98
C LYS A 30 -4.38 -0.06 -10.56
N TRP A 31 -5.32 -0.43 -9.69
CA TRP A 31 -6.67 -0.83 -10.07
C TRP A 31 -7.66 0.33 -10.26
N LYS A 32 -7.21 1.55 -9.99
CA LYS A 32 -8.06 2.75 -9.95
C LYS A 32 -9.25 2.56 -8.99
N ILE A 33 -9.01 1.93 -7.85
CA ILE A 33 -10.00 1.75 -6.78
C ILE A 33 -9.81 2.85 -5.72
N LYS A 34 -10.92 3.34 -5.17
CA LYS A 34 -10.97 4.20 -4.00
C LYS A 34 -11.96 3.64 -2.99
N THR A 35 -11.59 3.66 -1.73
CA THR A 35 -12.50 3.38 -0.62
C THR A 35 -12.99 4.72 -0.05
N VAL A 36 -14.30 4.93 -0.03
CA VAL A 36 -14.92 6.18 0.42
C VAL A 36 -15.79 5.89 1.64
N ARG A 37 -15.46 6.52 2.76
CA ARG A 37 -16.26 6.36 3.98
C ARG A 37 -17.50 7.23 3.92
N VAL A 38 -18.66 6.61 4.09
CA VAL A 38 -19.97 7.29 4.03
C VAL A 38 -20.66 7.40 5.39
N ALA A 39 -20.17 6.69 6.42
CA ALA A 39 -20.63 6.85 7.80
C ALA A 39 -19.58 6.44 8.84
N GLY A 40 -19.74 6.97 10.06
CA GLY A 40 -18.93 6.65 11.23
C GLY A 40 -19.54 5.53 12.08
N CYS A 41 -19.80 5.82 13.36
CA CYS A 41 -20.25 4.83 14.35
C CYS A 41 -21.73 4.44 14.23
N GLU A 42 -22.60 5.34 13.78
CA GLU A 42 -24.02 5.05 13.59
C GLU A 42 -24.25 4.52 12.18
N VAL A 43 -24.63 3.24 12.09
CA VAL A 43 -24.88 2.53 10.84
C VAL A 43 -26.31 1.98 10.88
N THR A 44 -27.16 2.51 10.01
CA THR A 44 -28.55 2.04 9.84
C THR A 44 -28.62 0.93 8.81
N GLN A 45 -29.66 0.09 8.85
CA GLN A 45 -29.88 -0.94 7.84
C GLN A 45 -30.05 -0.34 6.43
N GLU A 46 -30.75 0.78 6.34
CA GLU A 46 -30.93 1.52 5.08
C GLU A 46 -29.60 1.93 4.46
N LEU A 47 -28.66 2.43 5.28
CA LEU A 47 -27.31 2.75 4.82
C LEU A 47 -26.57 1.51 4.31
N VAL A 48 -26.63 0.40 5.06
CA VAL A 48 -25.99 -0.86 4.67
C VAL A 48 -26.51 -1.34 3.32
N ASP A 49 -27.82 -1.30 3.11
CA ASP A 49 -28.45 -1.72 1.87
C ASP A 49 -28.09 -0.80 0.70
N SER A 50 -28.04 0.51 0.93
CA SER A 50 -27.59 1.50 -0.06
C SER A 50 -26.13 1.26 -0.47
N VAL A 51 -25.23 1.08 0.50
CA VAL A 51 -23.81 0.81 0.27
C VAL A 51 -23.62 -0.50 -0.50
N ARG A 52 -24.37 -1.56 -0.15
CA ARG A 52 -24.34 -2.83 -0.90
C ARG A 52 -24.74 -2.61 -2.37
N SER A 53 -25.84 -1.91 -2.62
CA SER A 53 -26.30 -1.67 -4.00
C SER A 53 -25.30 -0.86 -4.84
N GLU A 54 -24.67 0.16 -4.27
CA GLU A 54 -23.65 0.94 -4.98
C GLU A 54 -22.37 0.12 -5.22
N ASN A 55 -21.94 -0.66 -4.23
CA ASN A 55 -20.77 -1.54 -4.35
C ASN A 55 -20.99 -2.64 -5.39
N GLU A 56 -22.20 -3.18 -5.53
CA GLU A 56 -22.56 -4.14 -6.58
C GLU A 56 -22.41 -3.52 -7.99
N LYS A 57 -22.81 -2.26 -8.18
CA LYS A 57 -22.58 -1.53 -9.45
C LYS A 57 -21.09 -1.36 -9.72
N THR A 58 -20.27 -1.19 -8.70
CA THR A 58 -18.80 -1.16 -8.79
C THR A 58 -18.20 -2.49 -9.15
N ASP A 59 -18.62 -3.54 -8.46
CA ASP A 59 -18.22 -4.90 -8.75
C ASP A 59 -18.54 -5.29 -10.21
N LEU A 60 -19.76 -5.06 -10.69
CA LEU A 60 -20.14 -5.35 -12.08
C LEU A 60 -19.30 -4.57 -13.10
N ALA A 61 -18.93 -3.32 -12.80
CA ALA A 61 -18.10 -2.52 -13.69
C ALA A 61 -16.64 -3.03 -13.74
N LEU A 62 -16.11 -3.53 -12.62
CA LEU A 62 -14.81 -4.20 -12.55
C LEU A 62 -14.85 -5.55 -13.25
N GLN A 63 -15.90 -6.35 -13.05
CA GLN A 63 -16.10 -7.61 -13.77
C GLN A 63 -16.14 -7.41 -15.29
N LYS A 64 -16.83 -6.37 -15.76
CA LYS A 64 -16.88 -6.05 -17.20
C LYS A 64 -15.51 -5.70 -17.77
N ARG A 65 -14.63 -5.09 -16.98
CA ARG A 65 -13.30 -4.63 -17.43
C ARG A 65 -12.22 -5.70 -17.30
N TYR A 66 -12.20 -6.41 -16.18
CA TYR A 66 -11.10 -7.30 -15.79
C TYR A 66 -11.49 -8.79 -15.74
N GLY A 67 -12.78 -9.11 -15.93
CA GLY A 67 -13.31 -10.47 -15.84
C GLY A 67 -13.95 -10.78 -14.49
N LYS A 68 -14.71 -11.87 -14.43
CA LYS A 68 -15.43 -12.28 -13.20
C LYS A 68 -14.51 -12.60 -12.02
N ASN A 69 -13.27 -12.96 -12.30
CA ASN A 69 -12.21 -13.27 -11.34
C ASN A 69 -11.37 -12.03 -10.94
N TRP A 70 -11.85 -10.81 -11.20
CA TRP A 70 -11.08 -9.59 -10.89
C TRP A 70 -10.68 -9.50 -9.41
N LYS A 71 -11.54 -9.99 -8.50
CA LYS A 71 -11.26 -10.03 -7.05
C LYS A 71 -10.05 -10.91 -6.74
N ASP A 72 -10.01 -12.11 -7.29
CA ASP A 72 -8.88 -13.03 -7.10
C ASP A 72 -7.57 -12.42 -7.62
N LEU A 73 -7.63 -11.71 -8.75
CA LEU A 73 -6.48 -11.02 -9.32
C LEU A 73 -6.04 -9.83 -8.46
N TYR A 74 -7.00 -9.08 -7.92
CA TYR A 74 -6.74 -7.96 -7.02
C TYR A 74 -6.14 -8.45 -5.69
N ASP A 75 -6.73 -9.48 -5.10
CA ASP A 75 -6.24 -10.09 -3.85
C ASP A 75 -4.84 -10.68 -4.05
N LYS A 76 -4.58 -11.28 -5.21
CA LYS A 76 -3.23 -11.71 -5.58
C LYS A 76 -2.25 -10.55 -5.65
N ASP A 77 -2.63 -9.41 -6.25
CA ASP A 77 -1.76 -8.22 -6.28
C ASP A 77 -1.47 -7.68 -4.87
N ILE A 78 -2.44 -7.73 -3.95
CA ILE A 78 -2.25 -7.38 -2.53
C ILE A 78 -1.26 -8.33 -1.86
N GLN A 79 -1.43 -9.64 -2.05
CA GLN A 79 -0.53 -10.65 -1.50
C GLN A 79 0.89 -10.50 -2.05
N ASP A 80 1.03 -10.37 -3.37
CA ASP A 80 2.32 -10.22 -4.04
C ASP A 80 3.01 -8.91 -3.58
N TYR A 81 2.27 -7.82 -3.39
CA TYR A 81 2.80 -6.58 -2.83
C TYR A 81 3.25 -6.75 -1.37
N THR A 82 2.46 -7.43 -0.54
CA THR A 82 2.78 -7.67 0.87
C THR A 82 4.05 -8.52 1.00
N MET A 83 4.17 -9.58 0.20
CA MET A 83 5.38 -10.41 0.15
C MET A 83 6.61 -9.60 -0.26
N LYS A 84 6.48 -8.73 -1.27
CA LYS A 84 7.57 -7.81 -1.66
C LYS A 84 7.99 -6.89 -0.51
N GLN A 85 7.05 -6.40 0.31
CA GLN A 85 7.41 -5.58 1.48
C GLN A 85 8.20 -6.38 2.53
N VAL A 86 7.87 -7.66 2.72
CA VAL A 86 8.61 -8.57 3.60
C VAL A 86 10.02 -8.80 3.05
N ASP A 87 10.17 -9.09 1.76
CA ASP A 87 11.48 -9.32 1.13
C ASP A 87 12.37 -8.08 1.19
N ILE A 88 11.80 -6.88 0.98
CA ILE A 88 12.52 -5.61 1.17
C ILE A 88 13.02 -5.49 2.60
N MET A 89 12.16 -5.74 3.59
CA MET A 89 12.57 -5.69 4.99
C MET A 89 13.67 -6.69 5.31
N ASP A 90 13.56 -7.94 4.85
CA ASP A 90 14.59 -8.97 5.06
C ASP A 90 15.97 -8.53 4.51
N VAL A 91 16.00 -7.94 3.32
CA VAL A 91 17.26 -7.40 2.75
C VAL A 91 17.77 -6.20 3.54
N LEU A 92 16.89 -5.27 3.93
CA LEU A 92 17.27 -4.09 4.72
C LEU A 92 17.83 -4.48 6.09
N ILE A 93 17.10 -5.31 6.85
CA ILE A 93 17.52 -5.70 8.20
C ILE A 93 18.79 -6.52 8.18
N THR A 94 19.12 -7.27 7.13
CA THR A 94 20.37 -8.05 7.08
C THR A 94 21.56 -7.23 6.59
N ASN A 95 21.33 -6.04 6.02
CA ASN A 95 22.38 -5.21 5.44
C ASN A 95 23.09 -4.31 6.47
N LYS A 96 24.42 -4.45 6.57
CA LYS A 96 25.25 -3.67 7.51
C LYS A 96 25.34 -2.18 7.20
N VAL A 97 25.30 -1.78 5.92
CA VAL A 97 25.36 -0.37 5.53
C VAL A 97 24.07 0.34 5.96
N PHE A 98 22.93 -0.30 5.70
CA PHE A 98 21.63 0.20 6.12
C PHE A 98 21.53 0.37 7.64
N ARG A 99 21.87 -0.67 8.42
CA ARG A 99 21.86 -0.60 9.90
C ARG A 99 22.74 0.52 10.45
N LYS A 100 23.92 0.73 9.85
CA LYS A 100 24.80 1.83 10.25
C LYS A 100 24.18 3.19 9.96
N GLU A 101 23.45 3.33 8.86
CA GLU A 101 22.78 4.57 8.53
C GLU A 101 21.60 4.84 9.47
N LEU A 102 20.77 3.84 9.76
CA LEU A 102 19.69 3.95 10.76
C LEU A 102 20.21 4.48 12.11
N ALA A 103 21.32 3.93 12.59
CA ALA A 103 21.92 4.34 13.85
C ALA A 103 22.38 5.81 13.85
N LYS A 104 22.85 6.35 12.71
CA LYS A 104 23.22 7.77 12.60
C LYS A 104 22.01 8.69 12.73
N HIS A 105 20.86 8.25 12.21
CA HIS A 105 19.59 8.98 12.31
C HIS A 105 18.81 8.66 13.57
N LYS A 106 19.33 7.78 14.45
CA LYS A 106 18.70 7.35 15.71
C LYS A 106 17.31 6.72 15.49
N ILE A 107 17.15 6.00 14.39
CA ILE A 107 15.92 5.27 14.07
C ILE A 107 16.09 3.81 14.51
N GLU A 108 15.19 3.31 15.34
CA GLU A 108 15.12 1.90 15.70
C GLU A 108 14.47 1.08 14.59
N ILE A 109 14.87 -0.18 14.44
CA ILE A 109 14.36 -1.02 13.34
C ILE A 109 12.87 -1.36 13.51
N ASP A 110 12.39 -1.42 14.75
CA ASP A 110 11.00 -1.73 15.07
C ASP A 110 10.06 -0.55 14.79
N ASP A 111 10.60 0.69 14.80
CA ASP A 111 9.91 1.93 14.49
C ASP A 111 10.15 2.38 13.03
N LEU A 112 10.51 1.47 12.15
CA LEU A 112 10.85 1.81 10.77
C LEU A 112 9.61 2.15 9.94
N ASP A 113 9.38 3.42 9.70
CA ASP A 113 8.45 3.89 8.67
C ASP A 113 9.15 4.00 7.30
N LYS A 114 8.55 3.43 6.25
CA LYS A 114 9.15 3.39 4.92
C LYS A 114 8.14 3.39 3.78
N ASP A 115 8.54 3.99 2.67
CA ASP A 115 7.87 3.92 1.38
C ASP A 115 8.78 3.25 0.35
N ALA A 116 8.25 2.29 -0.41
CA ALA A 116 8.99 1.58 -1.45
C ALA A 116 8.36 1.73 -2.84
N GLU A 117 9.17 2.15 -3.81
CA GLU A 117 8.79 2.31 -5.21
C GLU A 117 9.67 1.41 -6.09
N GLU A 118 9.06 0.57 -6.94
CA GLU A 118 9.79 -0.27 -7.88
C GLU A 118 10.35 0.58 -9.04
N LEU A 119 11.65 0.44 -9.32
CA LEU A 119 12.41 1.28 -10.25
C LEU A 119 12.80 0.52 -11.52
N GLY A 120 12.12 0.81 -12.64
CA GLY A 120 12.58 0.54 -14.01
C GLY A 120 12.82 -0.92 -14.42
N ARG A 121 12.96 -1.84 -13.46
CA ARG A 121 13.10 -3.27 -13.61
C ARG A 121 12.52 -3.98 -12.37
N PRO A 122 12.06 -5.23 -12.52
CA PRO A 122 11.63 -6.04 -11.38
C PRO A 122 12.72 -6.16 -10.32
N ASP A 123 12.29 -6.25 -9.06
CA ASP A 123 13.16 -6.56 -7.91
C ASP A 123 14.16 -5.46 -7.52
N PHE A 124 14.03 -4.26 -8.11
CA PHE A 124 14.86 -3.11 -7.80
C PHE A 124 13.99 -1.97 -7.30
N TYR A 125 14.21 -1.51 -6.07
CA TYR A 125 13.34 -0.56 -5.40
C TYR A 125 14.12 0.65 -4.89
N LYS A 126 13.51 1.82 -5.02
CA LYS A 126 13.83 2.99 -4.21
C LYS A 126 13.04 2.89 -2.91
N VAL A 127 13.72 2.93 -1.79
CA VAL A 127 13.08 2.91 -0.47
C VAL A 127 13.46 4.18 0.29
N ASN A 128 12.46 4.99 0.61
CA ASN A 128 12.61 6.13 1.49
C ASN A 128 12.38 5.66 2.93
N ILE A 129 13.30 6.00 3.82
CA ILE A 129 13.11 5.83 5.26
C ILE A 129 12.64 7.15 5.82
N ASN A 130 11.49 7.13 6.48
CA ASN A 130 10.84 8.32 7.00
C ASN A 130 11.20 8.54 8.46
N LYS A 131 11.24 9.81 8.85
CA LYS A 131 11.26 10.25 10.24
C LYS A 131 9.85 10.34 10.74
N ILE A 132 9.59 9.68 11.86
CA ILE A 132 8.30 9.77 12.56
C ILE A 132 8.23 11.11 13.30
N TYR A 133 7.01 11.59 13.54
CA TYR A 133 6.73 12.81 14.31
C TYR A 133 7.60 12.90 15.58
N PRO A 134 8.19 14.08 15.90
CA PRO A 134 7.87 15.41 15.37
C PRO A 134 8.69 15.85 14.15
N GLU A 135 9.73 15.11 13.75
CA GLU A 135 10.66 15.59 12.71
C GLU A 135 10.07 15.56 11.29
N ASN A 136 9.17 14.60 11.00
CA ASN A 136 8.41 14.43 9.75
C ASN A 136 9.19 14.70 8.45
N GLY A 137 9.55 13.66 7.70
CA GLY A 137 10.19 13.79 6.40
C GLY A 137 11.07 12.60 6.07
N ILE A 138 11.78 12.64 4.95
CA ILE A 138 12.70 11.54 4.58
C ILE A 138 14.00 11.69 5.37
N ALA A 139 14.37 10.67 6.15
CA ALA A 139 15.66 10.59 6.84
C ALA A 139 16.79 10.34 5.85
N PHE A 140 16.61 9.30 5.03
CA PHE A 140 17.53 8.93 3.96
C PHE A 140 16.83 7.97 2.98
N THR A 141 17.44 7.80 1.81
CA THR A 141 16.93 6.90 0.77
C THR A 141 17.97 5.85 0.41
N VAL A 142 17.51 4.64 0.12
CA VAL A 142 18.32 3.55 -0.40
C VAL A 142 17.73 2.96 -1.67
N ASN A 143 18.61 2.40 -2.50
CA ASN A 143 18.22 1.42 -3.50
C ASN A 143 18.36 0.02 -2.92
N VAL A 144 17.32 -0.79 -3.06
CA VAL A 144 17.27 -2.20 -2.64
C VAL A 144 17.16 -3.06 -3.89
N ASP A 145 18.12 -3.96 -4.08
CA ASP A 145 18.08 -5.00 -5.11
C ASP A 145 17.77 -6.33 -4.44
N LEU A 146 16.54 -6.83 -4.58
CA LEU A 146 16.09 -8.07 -3.93
C LEU A 146 16.79 -9.29 -4.53
N LYS A 147 17.06 -9.27 -5.85
CA LYS A 147 17.71 -10.38 -6.55
C LYS A 147 19.14 -10.58 -6.08
N ASN A 148 19.90 -9.49 -5.97
CA ASN A 148 21.30 -9.52 -5.52
C ASN A 148 21.41 -9.40 -3.98
N ARG A 149 20.28 -9.15 -3.30
CA ARG A 149 20.19 -8.88 -1.85
C ARG A 149 21.15 -7.78 -1.40
N THR A 150 21.20 -6.67 -2.15
CA THR A 150 22.09 -5.54 -1.85
C THR A 150 21.30 -4.28 -1.53
N VAL A 151 21.92 -3.41 -0.72
CA VAL A 151 21.39 -2.09 -0.36
C VAL A 151 22.47 -1.06 -0.63
N ASN A 152 22.12 -0.01 -1.35
CA ASN A 152 23.01 1.11 -1.66
C ASN A 152 22.36 2.42 -1.23
N LEU A 153 23.08 3.24 -0.46
CA LEU A 153 22.64 4.58 -0.08
C LEU A 153 22.59 5.47 -1.32
N ILE A 154 21.50 6.22 -1.47
CA ILE A 154 21.39 7.29 -2.45
C ILE A 154 21.89 8.57 -1.77
N LYS A 155 22.90 9.20 -2.37
CA LYS A 155 23.42 10.49 -1.92
C LYS A 155 22.63 11.64 -2.53
#